data_AF-A0A952M254-F1
#
_entry.id   AF-A0A952M254-F1
#
_cell.length_a   1.000
_cell.length_b   1.000
_cell.length_c   1.000
_cell.angle_alpha   90.00
_cell.angle_beta   90.00
_cell.angle_gamma   90.00
#
_symmetry.space_group_name_H-M   'P 1'
#
loop_
_entity.id
_entity.type
_entity.pdbx_description
1 polymer ?
#
loop_
_entity_poly.entity_id
_entity_poly.type
_entity_poly.pdbx_seq_one_letter_code
_entity_poly.pdbx_strand_id
1 'polypeptide(L)'
;MGKFTRVPVILPLASGFIALLGFAGTAQLHAVDMPNACPVDGCEVSIVSIEKSGDEIAVVLEANYTPDNAKNHLHMWWGEHYTSEQVGRNAASEHSVEQGKWHRHDDYPNYVTSGAASTSIREGATTLCVTAADRDHNVIDADKFYCIDVSEHLN
;
A
#
# COMPACT_ATOMS: atom_id res chain seq x y z
N MET A 1 8.42 -64.81 17.92
CA MET A 1 8.48 -64.59 16.45
C MET A 1 7.08 -64.89 15.91
N GLY A 2 6.25 -64.05 15.27
CA GLY A 2 6.15 -62.61 14.95
C GLY A 2 4.63 -62.32 14.77
N LYS A 3 4.06 -61.19 15.23
CA LYS A 3 3.94 -59.84 14.65
C LYS A 3 2.91 -59.67 13.49
N PHE A 4 1.93 -58.76 13.75
CA PHE A 4 1.17 -57.87 12.83
C PHE A 4 0.14 -58.48 11.84
N THR A 5 -0.99 -57.89 11.42
CA THR A 5 -2.00 -56.89 11.86
C THR A 5 -3.04 -56.75 10.72
N ARG A 6 -4.23 -56.18 11.03
CA ARG A 6 -5.13 -55.30 10.21
C ARG A 6 -6.53 -55.86 9.78
N VAL A 7 -7.57 -55.50 10.56
CA VAL A 7 -8.80 -54.64 10.33
C VAL A 7 -9.14 -54.32 8.84
N PRO A 8 -10.41 -54.09 8.34
CA PRO A 8 -11.64 -53.46 8.90
C PRO A 8 -12.98 -54.18 8.52
N VAL A 9 -14.21 -53.79 8.89
CA VAL A 9 -15.02 -52.63 8.44
C VAL A 9 -16.27 -52.51 9.33
N ILE A 10 -16.54 -51.33 9.87
CA ILE A 10 -17.85 -50.93 10.42
C ILE A 10 -18.16 -49.54 9.87
N LEU A 11 -19.11 -49.44 8.94
CA LEU A 11 -20.03 -48.30 8.82
C LEU A 11 -21.06 -48.46 9.97
N PRO A 12 -21.63 -47.39 10.57
CA PRO A 12 -22.50 -46.49 9.81
C PRO A 12 -22.69 -45.07 10.42
N LEU A 13 -23.71 -44.40 9.88
CA LEU A 13 -24.54 -43.33 10.46
C LEU A 13 -24.11 -41.89 10.16
N ALA A 14 -24.77 -41.38 9.11
CA ALA A 14 -25.07 -39.99 8.92
C ALA A 14 -25.70 -39.38 10.19
N SER A 15 -25.10 -38.31 10.68
CA SER A 15 -25.73 -37.35 11.58
C SER A 15 -25.30 -35.98 11.10
N GLY A 16 -26.31 -35.15 10.81
CA GLY A 16 -26.14 -33.86 10.17
C GLY A 16 -25.27 -32.93 11.00
N PHE A 17 -24.28 -32.34 10.31
CA PHE A 17 -23.67 -31.10 10.74
C PHE A 17 -24.22 -29.98 9.86
N ILE A 18 -24.97 -29.08 10.50
CA ILE A 18 -25.37 -27.79 9.95
C ILE A 18 -24.06 -27.03 9.69
N ALA A 19 -23.76 -26.77 8.42
CA ALA A 19 -22.71 -25.86 8.03
C ALA A 19 -23.12 -24.45 8.49
N LEU A 20 -22.54 -23.97 9.59
CA LEU A 20 -22.50 -22.54 9.85
C LEU A 20 -21.65 -21.91 8.74
N LEU A 21 -22.34 -21.30 7.79
CA LEU A 21 -21.82 -20.29 6.89
C LEU A 21 -21.35 -19.11 7.76
N GLY A 22 -20.11 -19.20 8.24
CA GLY A 22 -19.38 -18.08 8.82
C GLY A 22 -19.15 -17.07 7.71
N PHE A 23 -19.87 -15.96 7.79
CA PHE A 23 -19.70 -14.76 6.98
C PHE A 23 -18.22 -14.31 7.02
N ALA A 24 -17.45 -14.72 6.02
CA ALA A 24 -16.28 -13.96 5.60
C ALA A 24 -16.80 -12.72 4.85
N GLY A 25 -17.16 -11.69 5.61
CA GLY A 25 -17.35 -10.36 5.07
C GLY A 25 -16.00 -9.81 4.65
N THR A 26 -15.48 -10.24 3.50
CA THR A 26 -14.44 -9.48 2.81
C THR A 26 -15.11 -8.18 2.36
N ALA A 27 -14.89 -7.10 3.11
CA ALA A 27 -15.09 -5.77 2.57
C ALA A 27 -14.09 -5.61 1.42
N GLN A 28 -14.49 -6.03 0.22
CA GLN A 28 -13.80 -5.68 -1.00
C GLN A 28 -14.06 -4.19 -1.18
N LEU A 29 -13.09 -3.36 -0.76
CA LEU A 29 -12.95 -2.00 -1.26
C LEU A 29 -12.76 -2.12 -2.77
N HIS A 30 -13.87 -2.07 -3.50
CA HIS A 30 -13.84 -1.95 -4.94
C HIS A 30 -13.18 -0.62 -5.27
N ALA A 31 -12.00 -0.65 -5.88
CA ALA A 31 -11.50 0.48 -6.63
C ALA A 31 -12.58 0.83 -7.65
N VAL A 32 -13.29 1.94 -7.45
CA VAL A 32 -14.19 2.50 -8.44
C VAL A 32 -13.34 2.73 -9.70
N ASP A 33 -13.84 2.35 -10.87
CA ASP A 33 -13.18 2.59 -12.15
C ASP A 33 -13.17 4.11 -12.41
N MET A 34 -12.18 4.78 -11.83
CA MET A 34 -11.97 6.22 -11.90
C MET A 34 -10.99 6.50 -13.04
N PRO A 35 -11.12 7.64 -13.73
CA PRO A 35 -10.13 8.02 -14.71
C PRO A 35 -8.76 8.22 -14.04
N ASN A 36 -7.69 7.89 -14.76
CA ASN A 36 -6.35 8.39 -14.45
C ASN A 36 -6.26 9.86 -14.89
N ALA A 37 -6.92 10.73 -14.13
CA ALA A 37 -6.92 12.17 -14.31
C ALA A 37 -7.28 12.81 -12.97
N CYS A 38 -6.57 13.89 -12.61
CA CYS A 38 -6.90 14.63 -11.41
C CYS A 38 -8.23 15.37 -11.60
N PRO A 39 -9.11 15.36 -10.59
CA PRO A 39 -10.22 16.32 -10.50
C PRO A 39 -9.72 17.77 -10.54
N VAL A 40 -10.65 18.71 -10.71
CA VAL A 40 -10.35 20.16 -10.72
C VAL A 40 -9.67 20.63 -9.44
N ASP A 41 -9.98 20.00 -8.31
CA ASP A 41 -9.43 20.31 -7.00
C ASP A 41 -8.11 19.59 -6.72
N GLY A 42 -7.52 18.91 -7.72
CA GLY A 42 -6.24 18.22 -7.64
C GLY A 42 -6.34 16.72 -7.36
N CYS A 43 -5.22 16.02 -7.56
CA CYS A 43 -5.10 14.61 -7.20
C CYS A 43 -4.83 14.49 -5.69
N GLU A 44 -5.68 13.73 -5.00
CA GLU A 44 -5.53 13.49 -3.57
C GLU A 44 -5.39 11.99 -3.32
N VAL A 45 -4.55 11.66 -2.34
CA VAL A 45 -4.30 10.29 -1.90
C VAL A 45 -4.09 10.29 -0.39
N SER A 46 -4.61 9.26 0.28
CA SER A 46 -4.45 9.04 1.71
C SER A 46 -4.17 7.58 2.01
N ILE A 47 -3.56 7.32 3.16
CA ILE A 47 -3.36 5.97 3.71
C ILE A 47 -4.49 5.72 4.72
N VAL A 48 -5.35 4.75 4.44
CA VAL A 48 -6.55 4.47 5.26
C VAL A 48 -6.42 3.22 6.13
N SER A 49 -5.45 2.35 5.84
CA SER A 49 -5.11 1.20 6.68
C SER A 49 -3.63 0.89 6.58
N ILE A 50 -3.06 0.37 7.67
CA ILE A 50 -1.66 -0.04 7.79
C ILE A 50 -1.61 -1.39 8.48
N GLU A 51 -0.88 -2.34 7.89
CA GLU A 51 -0.64 -3.65 8.45
C GLU A 51 0.82 -4.07 8.25
N LYS A 52 1.33 -4.94 9.12
CA LYS A 52 2.65 -5.54 8.92
C LYS A 52 2.57 -6.64 7.86
N SER A 53 3.50 -6.63 6.91
CA SER A 53 3.59 -7.63 5.83
C SER A 53 5.02 -8.17 5.72
N GLY A 54 5.30 -9.22 6.50
CA GLY A 54 6.67 -9.75 6.62
C GLY A 54 7.57 -8.74 7.31
N ASP A 55 8.67 -8.38 6.65
CA ASP A 55 9.59 -7.33 7.10
C ASP A 55 9.18 -5.93 6.60
N GLU A 56 8.17 -5.84 5.73
CA GLU A 56 7.66 -4.60 5.13
C GLU A 56 6.29 -4.22 5.73
N ILE A 57 5.77 -3.06 5.31
CA ILE A 57 4.45 -2.55 5.67
C ILE A 57 3.53 -2.67 4.46
N ALA A 58 2.35 -3.25 4.66
CA ALA A 58 1.24 -3.15 3.71
C ALA A 58 0.36 -1.95 4.08
N VAL A 59 -0.02 -1.16 3.09
CA VAL A 59 -0.97 -0.05 3.25
C VAL A 59 -2.14 -0.21 2.29
N VAL A 60 -3.29 0.27 2.73
CA VAL A 60 -4.45 0.50 1.86
C VAL A 60 -4.54 1.99 1.59
N LEU A 61 -4.63 2.31 0.30
CA LEU A 61 -4.69 3.68 -0.21
C LEU A 61 -6.10 4.01 -0.67
N GLU A 62 -6.50 5.25 -0.45
CA GLU A 62 -7.67 5.86 -1.06
C GLU A 62 -7.22 7.07 -1.86
N ALA A 63 -7.56 7.10 -3.15
CA ALA A 63 -7.24 8.19 -4.05
C ALA A 63 -8.48 8.60 -4.87
N ASN A 64 -8.53 9.86 -5.29
CA ASN A 64 -9.62 10.40 -6.12
C ASN A 64 -9.39 10.19 -7.64
N TYR A 65 -8.43 9.35 -8.00
CA TYR A 65 -8.05 8.95 -9.35
C TYR A 65 -7.51 7.51 -9.33
N THR A 66 -7.41 6.85 -10.48
CA THR A 66 -6.79 5.53 -10.57
C THR A 66 -5.32 5.66 -11.00
N PRO A 67 -4.33 5.32 -10.15
CA PRO A 67 -2.90 5.41 -10.49
C PRO A 67 -2.48 4.52 -11.68
N ASP A 68 -1.50 5.00 -12.47
CA ASP A 68 -0.89 4.31 -13.61
C ASP A 68 0.51 4.90 -13.83
N ASN A 69 1.56 4.09 -13.74
CA ASN A 69 2.96 4.55 -13.88
C ASN A 69 3.26 5.19 -15.24
N ALA A 70 2.46 4.92 -16.28
CA ALA A 70 2.59 5.59 -17.59
C ALA A 70 1.92 6.98 -17.63
N LYS A 71 1.21 7.35 -16.56
CA LYS A 71 0.44 8.59 -16.43
C LYS A 71 0.57 9.11 -14.99
N ASN A 72 -0.54 9.52 -14.35
CA ASN A 72 -0.53 9.96 -12.96
C ASN A 72 -0.36 8.75 -12.04
N HIS A 73 0.61 8.80 -11.14
CA HIS A 73 0.95 7.70 -10.24
C HIS A 73 1.25 8.22 -8.84
N LEU A 74 1.82 7.36 -8.00
CA LEU A 74 2.05 7.64 -6.59
C LEU A 74 3.54 7.66 -6.28
N HIS A 75 3.93 8.61 -5.44
CA HIS A 75 5.24 8.67 -4.84
C HIS A 75 5.12 8.41 -3.34
N MET A 76 5.85 7.42 -2.83
CA MET A 76 5.90 7.05 -1.42
C MET A 76 7.30 7.29 -0.85
N TRP A 77 7.41 7.86 0.35
CA TRP A 77 8.70 8.13 1.00
C TRP A 77 8.61 8.15 2.54
N TRP A 78 9.77 8.18 3.18
CA TRP A 78 9.91 8.37 4.62
C TRP A 78 9.96 9.86 4.96
N GLY A 79 8.97 10.35 5.70
CA GLY A 79 8.71 11.77 5.94
C GLY A 79 9.78 12.51 6.73
N GLU A 80 10.55 11.79 7.55
CA GLU A 80 11.68 12.37 8.28
C GLU A 80 12.87 12.71 7.37
N HIS A 81 12.97 12.08 6.19
CA HIS A 81 14.10 12.27 5.28
C HIS A 81 13.88 13.36 4.25
N TYR A 82 12.64 13.51 3.76
CA TYR A 82 12.32 14.38 2.64
C TYR A 82 10.93 15.01 2.77
N THR A 83 10.75 16.20 2.20
CA THR A 83 9.44 16.85 2.06
C THR A 83 8.75 16.45 0.74
N SER A 84 7.46 16.78 0.60
CA SER A 84 6.71 16.60 -0.65
C SER A 84 7.34 17.33 -1.85
N GLU A 85 7.98 18.49 -1.62
CA GLU A 85 8.70 19.25 -2.65
C GLU A 85 9.96 18.54 -3.17
N GLN A 86 10.55 17.63 -2.36
CA GLN A 86 11.80 16.94 -2.70
C GLN A 86 11.58 15.62 -3.43
N VAL A 87 10.37 15.08 -3.41
CA VAL A 87 10.07 13.72 -3.90
C VAL A 87 9.53 13.73 -5.33
N GLY A 88 10.13 14.53 -6.20
CA GLY A 88 9.77 14.64 -7.62
C GLY A 88 10.92 15.14 -8.48
N ARG A 89 10.79 14.98 -9.80
CA ARG A 89 11.75 15.51 -10.79
C ARG A 89 11.72 17.03 -10.90
N ASN A 90 10.63 17.65 -10.47
CA ASN A 90 10.45 19.09 -10.39
C ASN A 90 11.03 19.74 -9.12
N ALA A 91 11.65 18.96 -8.20
CA ALA A 91 12.24 19.48 -6.95
C ALA A 91 13.14 20.71 -7.18
N ALA A 92 14.08 20.64 -8.11
CA ALA A 92 14.98 21.74 -8.39
C ALA A 92 14.33 22.85 -9.24
N SER A 93 13.52 22.50 -10.23
CA SER A 93 13.00 23.46 -11.22
C SER A 93 11.80 24.26 -10.72
N GLU A 94 10.96 23.69 -9.85
CA GLU A 94 9.73 24.31 -9.36
C GLU A 94 9.83 24.70 -7.88
N HIS A 95 10.55 23.91 -7.08
CA HIS A 95 10.63 24.12 -5.62
C HIS A 95 12.00 24.63 -5.15
N SER A 96 13.00 24.73 -6.04
CA SER A 96 14.36 25.18 -5.70
C SER A 96 15.04 24.36 -4.58
N VAL A 97 14.69 23.08 -4.46
CA VAL A 97 15.27 22.15 -3.47
C VAL A 97 16.02 21.00 -4.14
N GLU A 98 16.94 20.38 -3.40
CA GLU A 98 17.60 19.15 -3.86
C GLU A 98 16.62 17.98 -3.83
N GLN A 99 16.61 17.23 -4.92
CA GLN A 99 15.79 16.04 -5.07
C GLN A 99 16.18 14.95 -4.06
N GLY A 100 15.18 14.44 -3.35
CA GLY A 100 15.32 13.39 -2.34
C GLY A 100 15.27 11.97 -2.89
N LYS A 101 14.81 11.02 -2.07
CA LYS A 101 14.50 9.65 -2.50
C LYS A 101 13.03 9.35 -2.27
N TRP A 102 12.42 8.69 -3.24
CA TRP A 102 11.02 8.26 -3.19
C TRP A 102 10.83 7.02 -4.05
N HIS A 103 9.78 6.27 -3.78
CA HIS A 103 9.38 5.11 -4.56
C HIS A 103 8.19 5.48 -5.43
N ARG A 104 8.35 5.38 -6.75
CA ARG A 104 7.22 5.48 -7.68
C ARG A 104 6.47 4.14 -7.73
N HIS A 105 5.15 4.18 -7.74
CA HIS A 105 4.32 2.99 -7.97
C HIS A 105 2.92 3.36 -8.45
N ASP A 106 2.20 2.37 -8.95
CA ASP A 106 0.78 2.41 -9.28
C ASP A 106 0.00 1.27 -8.60
N ASP A 107 0.63 0.55 -7.66
CA ASP A 107 -0.02 -0.47 -6.84
C ASP A 107 -1.15 0.15 -6.02
N TYR A 108 -2.40 -0.14 -6.42
CA TYR A 108 -3.61 0.46 -5.85
C TYR A 108 -4.79 -0.53 -5.85
N PRO A 109 -5.63 -0.59 -4.79
CA PRO A 109 -5.52 0.19 -3.55
C PRO A 109 -4.48 -0.36 -2.57
N ASN A 110 -3.88 -1.52 -2.84
CA ASN A 110 -2.95 -2.17 -1.93
C ASN A 110 -1.51 -1.93 -2.38
N TYR A 111 -0.67 -1.43 -1.47
CA TYR A 111 0.76 -1.25 -1.69
C TYR A 111 1.54 -1.90 -0.55
N VAL A 112 2.66 -2.56 -0.87
CA VAL A 112 3.62 -3.05 0.11
C VAL A 112 4.91 -2.24 -0.05
N THR A 113 5.41 -1.69 1.06
CA THR A 113 6.60 -0.85 1.06
C THR A 113 7.77 -1.55 0.39
N SER A 114 8.48 -0.79 -0.43
CA SER A 114 9.52 -1.28 -1.33
C SER A 114 10.35 -0.10 -1.85
N GLY A 115 11.49 -0.40 -2.47
CA GLY A 115 12.38 0.63 -3.01
C GLY A 115 12.77 1.66 -1.95
N ALA A 116 12.62 2.95 -2.27
CA ALA A 116 12.96 4.03 -1.34
C ALA A 116 12.05 4.12 -0.09
N ALA A 117 10.87 3.50 -0.13
CA ALA A 117 9.93 3.44 0.98
C ALA A 117 10.07 2.14 1.80
N SER A 118 10.98 1.24 1.42
CA SER A 118 11.22 -0.01 2.16
C SER A 118 11.63 0.25 3.61
N THR A 119 11.14 -0.58 4.52
CA THR A 119 11.51 -0.55 5.95
C THR A 119 13.01 -0.82 6.16
N SER A 120 13.64 -1.55 5.24
CA SER A 120 15.06 -1.93 5.32
C SER A 120 16.03 -0.75 5.15
N ILE A 121 15.57 0.35 4.54
CA ILE A 121 16.39 1.55 4.29
C ILE A 121 15.85 2.80 5.01
N ARG A 122 14.88 2.64 5.91
CA ARG A 122 14.21 3.75 6.59
C ARG A 122 15.12 4.55 7.53
N GLU A 123 16.27 4.02 7.92
CA GLU A 123 17.26 4.71 8.77
C GLU A 123 16.65 5.30 10.07
N GLY A 124 15.71 4.57 10.68
CA GLY A 124 15.03 4.99 11.90
C GLY A 124 13.75 5.81 11.68
N ALA A 125 13.45 6.25 10.45
CA ALA A 125 12.20 6.92 10.10
C ALA A 125 10.97 6.07 10.47
N THR A 126 9.91 6.76 10.88
CA THR A 126 8.66 6.18 11.36
C THR A 126 7.43 6.77 10.68
N THR A 127 7.60 7.81 9.87
CA THR A 127 6.51 8.47 9.16
C THR A 127 6.52 8.05 7.70
N LEU A 128 5.44 7.43 7.23
CA LEU A 128 5.26 7.10 5.83
C LEU A 128 4.39 8.16 5.16
N CYS A 129 4.85 8.69 4.03
CA CYS A 129 4.19 9.78 3.31
C CYS A 129 3.92 9.40 1.85
N VAL A 130 2.81 9.91 1.30
CA VAL A 130 2.36 9.67 -0.07
C VAL A 130 1.86 10.95 -0.75
N THR A 131 2.13 11.10 -2.04
CA THR A 131 1.61 12.18 -2.89
C THR A 131 1.40 11.68 -4.32
N ALA A 132 0.65 12.46 -5.10
CA ALA A 132 0.39 12.21 -6.51
C ALA A 132 1.50 12.80 -7.40
N ALA A 133 1.90 12.06 -8.43
CA ALA A 133 2.88 12.49 -9.41
C ALA A 133 2.38 12.30 -10.84
N ASP A 134 2.88 13.11 -11.78
CA ASP A 134 2.53 13.05 -13.19
C ASP A 134 3.38 12.01 -13.94
N ARG A 135 3.12 11.85 -15.25
CA ARG A 135 3.85 10.94 -16.13
C ARG A 135 5.37 11.16 -16.20
N ASP A 136 5.82 12.38 -15.90
CA ASP A 136 7.21 12.80 -15.98
C ASP A 136 7.91 12.68 -14.60
N HIS A 137 7.20 12.12 -13.60
CA HIS A 137 7.59 11.96 -12.20
C HIS A 137 7.76 13.29 -11.46
N ASN A 138 7.01 14.31 -11.85
CA ASN A 138 6.89 15.54 -11.09
C ASN A 138 5.76 15.39 -10.07
N VAL A 139 5.95 15.92 -8.86
CA VAL A 139 4.85 16.04 -7.91
C VAL A 139 3.83 17.03 -8.47
N ILE A 140 2.57 16.61 -8.56
CA ILE A 140 1.51 17.40 -9.20
C ILE A 140 1.16 18.63 -8.36
N ASP A 141 1.07 18.45 -7.05
CA ASP A 141 0.76 19.48 -6.08
C ASP A 141 1.46 19.13 -4.76
N ALA A 142 2.52 19.89 -4.42
CA ALA A 142 3.33 19.63 -3.23
C ALA A 142 2.60 19.91 -1.92
N ASP A 143 1.45 20.60 -1.95
CA ASP A 143 0.60 20.81 -0.78
C ASP A 143 -0.41 19.66 -0.58
N LYS A 144 -0.56 18.77 -1.56
CA LYS A 144 -1.43 17.58 -1.51
C LYS A 144 -0.64 16.31 -1.26
N PHE A 145 -0.32 16.10 0.01
CA PHE A 145 0.29 14.88 0.49
C PHE A 145 -0.36 14.43 1.79
N TYR A 146 -0.16 13.15 2.10
CA TYR A 146 -0.61 12.56 3.34
C TYR A 146 0.55 11.84 4.01
N CYS A 147 0.71 12.05 5.32
CA CYS A 147 1.73 11.39 6.13
C CYS A 147 1.06 10.75 7.35
N ILE A 148 1.55 9.59 7.75
CA ILE A 148 1.07 8.86 8.92
C ILE A 148 2.24 8.21 9.67
N ASP A 149 2.17 8.23 11.01
CA ASP A 149 3.10 7.48 11.83
C ASP A 149 2.78 5.98 11.73
N VAL A 150 3.79 5.18 11.38
CA VAL A 150 3.70 3.73 11.23
C VAL A 150 4.54 3.00 12.28
N SER A 151 4.94 3.69 13.35
CA SER A 151 5.87 3.18 14.37
C SER A 151 5.40 1.85 15.01
N GLU A 152 4.09 1.68 15.19
CA GLU A 152 3.49 0.46 15.76
C GLU A 152 3.64 -0.78 14.87
N HIS A 153 3.95 -0.59 13.57
CA HIS A 153 4.03 -1.66 12.57
C HIS A 153 5.46 -2.05 12.18
N LEU A 154 6.47 -1.40 12.79
CA LEU A 154 7.89 -1.55 12.43
C LEU A 154 8.66 -2.58 13.28
N ASN A 155 7.99 -3.28 14.21
CA ASN A 155 8.59 -4.21 15.17
C ASN A 155 8.20 -5.66 14.89
#